data_AF-A0A177EMA7-F1
#
_entry.id   AF-A0A177EMA7-F1
#
_cell.length_a   1.000
_cell.length_b   1.000
_cell.length_c   1.000
_cell.angle_alpha   90.00
_cell.angle_beta   90.00
_cell.angle_gamma   90.00
#
_symmetry.space_group_name_H-M   'P 1'
#
loop_
_entity.id
_entity.type
_entity.pdbx_description
1 polymer ?
#
loop_
_entity_poly.entity_id
_entity_poly.type
_entity_poly.pdbx_seq_one_letter_code
_entity_poly.pdbx_strand_id
1 'polypeptide(L)'
;LFQKVKLYTEKLILSLSKTYNEEENSELARRIIFVCCLNMIKPLNINGQMDIFGEILISYNCSNLKGELELNHTIKHVQTTSIFKDNNILADRKKTKIINKKKRVESVSEKTLTDFLLMHYIEKVLGEEKDTSDYSKENINLSGENNYSYPIEKLFLYNTFKRAEDRIEMINYVRRCLLGYPLKETDPWARFLSNMIGSLPLNNYNTLQNVFFNPMYREGVYNSFCTKVNIPPMAVDKHIDLYKEYKWYENYIIDSNLLSGHLEILKAYLIIEGHTSCFFRAIIPLLGSPNSIKLFSILTHGGKSINRLLELEEFLNGIDRKLPEYEKVMPTNDMWLLWLKLSLVSDEFNNITSMLFDKIVVSEGFITRKGIKYECTDENIDKAIIEFNNEFLSNEVKENVFSLIKKNPEYARTLSYFLEKYASMNR
;
A
#
# COMPACT_ATOMS: atom_id res chain seq x y z
N LEU A 1 16.64 -3.97 -33.97
CA LEU A 1 15.39 -4.38 -33.29
C LEU A 1 15.13 -5.89 -33.37
N PHE A 2 15.16 -6.52 -34.55
CA PHE A 2 15.06 -7.99 -34.70
C PHE A 2 16.09 -8.78 -33.88
N GLN A 3 17.34 -8.28 -33.77
CA GLN A 3 18.33 -8.85 -32.84
C GLN A 3 17.90 -8.77 -31.37
N LYS A 4 17.22 -7.67 -30.95
CA LYS A 4 16.75 -7.50 -29.56
C LYS A 4 15.56 -8.40 -29.26
N VAL A 5 14.61 -8.54 -30.19
CA VAL A 5 13.49 -9.48 -30.06
C VAL A 5 14.01 -10.93 -30.06
N LYS A 6 14.90 -11.28 -31.00
CA LYS A 6 15.55 -12.59 -31.03
C LYS A 6 16.31 -12.90 -29.73
N LEU A 7 17.08 -11.94 -29.21
CA LEU A 7 17.77 -12.05 -27.92
C LEU A 7 16.78 -12.18 -26.75
N TYR A 8 15.65 -11.48 -26.79
CA TYR A 8 14.63 -11.56 -25.75
C TYR A 8 13.92 -12.92 -25.79
N THR A 9 13.56 -13.41 -26.98
CA THR A 9 12.98 -14.74 -27.19
C THR A 9 13.97 -15.84 -26.83
N GLU A 10 15.24 -15.74 -27.20
CA GLU A 10 16.31 -16.67 -26.79
C GLU A 10 16.50 -16.67 -25.27
N LYS A 11 16.58 -15.49 -24.63
CA LYS A 11 16.68 -15.39 -23.17
C LYS A 11 15.43 -15.93 -22.47
N LEU A 12 14.25 -15.68 -23.02
CA LEU A 12 12.98 -16.22 -22.53
C LEU A 12 13.04 -17.74 -22.62
N ILE A 13 13.28 -18.33 -23.79
CA ILE A 13 13.43 -19.78 -24.01
C ILE A 13 14.49 -20.39 -23.08
N LEU A 14 15.65 -19.74 -22.92
CA LEU A 14 16.70 -20.19 -22.01
C LEU A 14 16.29 -20.10 -20.53
N SER A 15 15.46 -19.12 -20.17
CA SER A 15 14.93 -18.98 -18.81
C SER A 15 13.81 -19.98 -18.51
N LEU A 16 13.03 -20.36 -19.54
CA LEU A 16 12.04 -21.43 -19.54
C LEU A 16 12.73 -22.82 -19.47
N SER A 17 13.97 -22.95 -19.96
CA SER A 17 14.68 -24.22 -20.04
C SER A 17 15.65 -24.51 -18.88
N LYS A 18 16.12 -23.49 -18.16
CA LYS A 18 16.92 -23.63 -16.92
C LYS A 18 15.98 -23.51 -15.69
N THR A 19 15.59 -24.55 -14.96
CA THR A 19 16.35 -25.68 -14.39
C THR A 19 15.39 -26.83 -14.02
N TYR A 20 15.78 -28.08 -14.30
CA TYR A 20 15.42 -29.27 -13.51
C TYR A 20 16.73 -30.06 -13.42
N ASN A 21 17.27 -30.23 -12.22
CA ASN A 21 18.46 -31.05 -12.03
C ASN A 21 18.09 -32.52 -12.26
N GLU A 22 18.93 -33.21 -13.01
CA GLU A 22 18.85 -34.62 -13.32
C GLU A 22 18.93 -35.42 -12.01
N GLU A 23 17.79 -35.86 -11.48
CA GLU A 23 17.72 -37.12 -10.75
C GLU A 23 17.22 -38.19 -11.70
N GLU A 24 18.07 -39.20 -11.88
CA GLU A 24 17.91 -40.34 -12.76
C GLU A 24 16.53 -41.02 -12.56
N ASN A 25 15.84 -41.30 -13.68
CA ASN A 25 14.60 -42.10 -13.81
C ASN A 25 13.23 -41.40 -13.90
N SER A 26 13.13 -40.17 -14.42
CA SER A 26 11.85 -39.71 -14.99
C SER A 26 11.92 -39.70 -16.51
N GLU A 27 10.98 -40.38 -17.18
CA GLU A 27 10.79 -40.29 -18.62
C GLU A 27 10.93 -38.85 -19.08
N LEU A 28 11.91 -38.57 -19.95
CA LEU A 28 12.17 -37.25 -20.52
C LEU A 28 10.88 -36.68 -21.08
N ALA A 29 10.21 -35.81 -20.31
CA ALA A 29 8.98 -35.17 -20.72
C ALA A 29 9.27 -34.35 -21.98
N ARG A 30 8.82 -34.81 -23.15
CA ARG A 30 9.04 -34.14 -24.42
C ARG A 30 8.38 -32.77 -24.38
N ARG A 31 9.21 -31.71 -24.37
CA ARG A 31 8.76 -30.32 -24.42
C ARG A 31 8.72 -29.85 -25.86
N ILE A 32 7.59 -29.34 -26.31
CA ILE A 32 7.41 -28.75 -27.64
C ILE A 32 6.99 -27.30 -27.45
N ILE A 33 7.72 -26.36 -28.04
CA ILE A 33 7.40 -24.92 -28.02
C ILE A 33 7.15 -24.48 -29.46
N PHE A 34 6.02 -23.83 -29.69
CA PHE A 34 5.65 -23.17 -30.93
C PHE A 34 5.59 -21.67 -30.71
N VAL A 35 6.11 -20.89 -31.66
CA VAL A 35 6.04 -19.42 -31.63
C VAL A 35 5.41 -18.95 -32.93
N CYS A 36 4.30 -18.23 -32.82
CA CYS A 36 3.58 -17.62 -33.93
C CYS A 36 3.62 -16.10 -33.78
N CYS A 37 3.94 -15.39 -34.86
CA CYS A 37 3.84 -13.93 -34.91
C CYS A 37 2.63 -13.55 -35.76
N LEU A 38 1.67 -12.83 -35.18
CA LEU A 38 0.39 -12.47 -35.77
C LEU A 38 0.25 -10.94 -35.81
N ASN A 39 -0.63 -10.44 -36.69
CA ASN A 39 -1.09 -9.05 -36.70
C ASN A 39 0.03 -7.98 -36.69
N MET A 40 1.14 -8.26 -37.38
CA MET A 40 2.33 -7.39 -37.39
C MET A 40 2.11 -6.13 -38.25
N ILE A 41 2.29 -4.95 -37.65
CA ILE A 41 2.15 -3.63 -38.28
C ILE A 41 3.45 -2.84 -38.09
N LYS A 42 3.84 -2.04 -39.08
CA LYS A 42 5.07 -1.24 -39.05
C LYS A 42 4.83 0.25 -39.32
N PRO A 43 4.22 1.00 -38.40
CA PRO A 43 4.04 2.43 -38.57
C PRO A 43 5.34 3.20 -38.30
N LEU A 44 5.45 4.40 -38.88
CA LEU A 44 6.47 5.37 -38.52
C LEU A 44 6.00 6.17 -37.29
N ASN A 45 6.89 6.36 -36.33
CA ASN A 45 6.62 7.18 -35.16
C ASN A 45 6.87 8.67 -35.42
N ILE A 46 6.58 9.49 -34.41
CA ILE A 46 6.71 10.96 -34.46
C ILE A 46 8.14 11.43 -34.78
N ASN A 47 9.14 10.59 -34.52
CA ASN A 47 10.56 10.86 -34.81
C ASN A 47 11.02 10.22 -36.14
N GLY A 48 10.10 9.72 -36.97
CA GLY A 48 10.39 9.06 -38.24
C GLY A 48 11.03 7.67 -38.11
N GLN A 49 11.04 7.06 -36.92
CA GLN A 49 11.56 5.71 -36.73
C GLN A 49 10.44 4.68 -36.92
N MET A 50 10.77 3.51 -37.48
CA MET A 50 9.81 2.40 -37.61
C MET A 50 9.57 1.73 -36.26
N ASP A 51 8.34 1.83 -35.78
CA ASP A 51 7.85 1.01 -34.68
C ASP A 51 7.25 -0.28 -35.23
N ILE A 52 7.25 -1.35 -34.44
CA ILE A 52 6.64 -2.63 -34.80
C ILE A 52 5.62 -2.97 -33.72
N PHE A 53 4.38 -3.14 -34.16
CA PHE A 53 3.25 -3.59 -33.35
C PHE A 53 2.79 -4.96 -33.84
N GLY A 54 2.13 -5.74 -32.99
CA GLY A 54 1.65 -7.07 -33.34
C GLY A 54 1.63 -8.01 -32.14
N GLU A 55 1.30 -9.26 -32.41
CA GLU A 55 1.00 -10.26 -31.38
C GLU A 55 1.99 -11.42 -31.53
N ILE A 56 2.60 -11.87 -30.43
CA ILE A 56 3.44 -13.07 -30.41
C ILE A 56 2.77 -14.10 -29.52
N LEU A 57 2.32 -15.20 -30.12
CA LEU A 57 1.76 -16.34 -29.41
C LEU A 57 2.82 -17.42 -29.24
N ILE A 58 3.12 -17.78 -28.01
CA ILE A 58 4.06 -18.83 -27.61
C ILE A 58 3.25 -19.96 -27.00
N SER A 59 3.05 -21.06 -27.73
CA SER A 59 2.40 -22.26 -27.20
C SER A 59 3.46 -23.24 -26.72
N TYR A 60 3.32 -23.78 -25.52
CA TYR A 60 4.17 -24.86 -25.00
C TYR A 60 3.33 -26.09 -24.67
N ASN A 61 3.92 -27.26 -24.91
CA ASN A 61 3.36 -28.54 -24.54
C ASN A 61 4.44 -29.36 -23.82
N CYS A 62 4.13 -29.86 -22.62
CA CYS A 62 4.97 -30.75 -21.84
C CYS A 62 4.11 -31.90 -21.31
N SER A 63 4.30 -33.10 -21.85
CA SER A 63 3.46 -34.27 -21.56
C SER A 63 1.97 -34.00 -21.80
N ASN A 64 1.15 -33.89 -20.75
CA ASN A 64 -0.29 -33.60 -20.81
C ASN A 64 -0.63 -32.15 -20.43
N LEU A 65 0.36 -31.26 -20.36
CA LEU A 65 0.19 -29.86 -20.01
C LEU A 65 0.42 -28.98 -21.23
N LYS A 66 -0.63 -28.29 -21.66
CA LYS A 66 -0.61 -27.32 -22.74
C LYS A 66 -0.87 -25.95 -22.15
N GLY A 67 0.02 -25.00 -22.44
CA GLY A 67 -0.18 -23.60 -22.11
C GLY A 67 0.20 -22.74 -23.29
N GLU A 68 -0.36 -21.54 -23.33
CA GLU A 68 -0.06 -20.54 -24.35
C GLU A 68 0.19 -19.22 -23.65
N LEU A 69 1.14 -18.44 -24.18
CA LEU A 69 1.45 -17.11 -23.71
C LEU A 69 1.38 -16.19 -24.92
N GLU A 70 0.56 -15.17 -24.84
CA GLU A 70 0.32 -14.20 -25.89
C GLU A 70 0.94 -12.86 -25.44
N LEU A 71 1.76 -12.28 -26.30
CA LEU A 71 2.40 -10.99 -26.11
C LEU A 71 1.81 -10.02 -27.14
N ASN A 72 0.94 -9.13 -26.69
CA ASN A 72 0.24 -8.17 -27.54
C ASN A 72 0.91 -6.80 -27.45
N HIS A 73 1.57 -6.40 -28.52
CA HIS A 73 2.20 -5.10 -28.66
C HIS A 73 1.27 -4.16 -29.44
N THR A 74 0.51 -3.34 -28.73
CA THR A 74 -0.38 -2.32 -29.33
C THR A 74 0.32 -0.97 -29.42
N ILE A 75 -0.23 -0.04 -30.22
CA ILE A 75 0.26 1.35 -30.33
C ILE A 75 0.31 2.06 -28.96
N LYS A 76 -0.49 1.62 -27.99
CA LYS A 76 -0.61 2.25 -26.67
C LYS A 76 0.20 1.55 -25.58
N HIS A 77 0.35 0.23 -25.64
CA HIS A 77 1.01 -0.55 -24.59
C HIS A 77 1.36 -1.98 -25.03
N VAL A 78 2.27 -2.60 -24.28
CA VAL A 78 2.58 -4.04 -24.37
C VAL A 78 1.81 -4.77 -23.28
N GLN A 79 1.07 -5.81 -23.66
CA GLN A 79 0.35 -6.68 -22.74
C GLN A 79 0.88 -8.11 -22.87
N THR A 80 0.95 -8.83 -21.76
CA THR A 80 1.22 -10.27 -21.73
C THR A 80 0.02 -10.99 -21.14
N THR A 81 -0.55 -11.94 -21.88
CA THR A 81 -1.71 -12.76 -21.49
C THR A 81 -1.30 -14.23 -21.49
N SER A 82 -1.48 -14.94 -20.38
CA SER A 82 -1.37 -16.40 -20.36
C SER A 82 -2.73 -17.01 -20.68
N ILE A 83 -2.78 -17.83 -21.73
CA ILE A 83 -3.95 -18.58 -22.15
C ILE A 83 -3.67 -20.06 -21.85
N PHE A 84 -4.33 -20.59 -20.83
CA PHE A 84 -4.33 -22.03 -20.62
C PHE A 84 -5.38 -22.64 -21.55
N LYS A 85 -4.95 -23.43 -22.54
CA LYS A 85 -5.87 -24.27 -23.29
C LYS A 85 -6.38 -25.35 -22.35
N ASP A 86 -7.70 -25.43 -22.22
CA ASP A 86 -8.44 -26.34 -21.34
C ASP A 86 -7.69 -27.64 -21.08
N ASN A 87 -7.06 -27.73 -19.91
CA ASN A 87 -6.49 -28.97 -19.44
C ASN A 87 -7.09 -29.29 -18.07
N ASN A 88 -8.18 -30.04 -18.15
CA ASN A 88 -8.74 -30.93 -17.14
C ASN A 88 -9.25 -30.27 -15.86
N ILE A 89 -10.56 -30.42 -15.67
CA ILE A 89 -11.19 -30.53 -14.35
C ILE A 89 -10.24 -31.28 -13.43
N LEU A 90 -9.81 -30.62 -12.35
CA LEU A 90 -8.80 -31.12 -11.45
C LEU A 90 -9.33 -32.39 -10.78
N ALA A 91 -8.95 -33.57 -11.30
CA ALA A 91 -9.51 -34.85 -10.85
C ALA A 91 -9.46 -34.96 -9.31
N ASP A 92 -10.50 -35.53 -8.69
CA ASP A 92 -10.70 -35.53 -7.23
C ASP A 92 -9.46 -35.97 -6.44
N ARG A 93 -8.74 -36.99 -6.93
CA ARG A 93 -7.49 -37.46 -6.29
C ARG A 93 -6.39 -36.39 -6.26
N LYS A 94 -6.28 -35.57 -7.30
CA LYS A 94 -5.36 -34.42 -7.33
C LYS A 94 -5.88 -33.29 -6.44
N LYS A 95 -7.20 -33.07 -6.40
CA LYS A 95 -7.85 -32.11 -5.48
C LYS A 95 -7.53 -32.44 -4.01
N THR A 96 -7.72 -33.71 -3.61
CA THR A 96 -7.38 -34.19 -2.25
C THR A 96 -5.90 -34.07 -1.94
N LYS A 97 -5.00 -34.34 -2.90
CA LYS A 97 -3.55 -34.10 -2.72
C LYS A 97 -3.23 -32.63 -2.49
N ILE A 98 -3.88 -31.72 -3.22
CA ILE A 98 -3.72 -30.27 -3.04
C ILE A 98 -4.25 -29.85 -1.67
N ILE A 99 -5.44 -30.29 -1.27
CA ILE A 99 -6.03 -30.02 0.05
C ILE A 99 -5.13 -30.53 1.18
N ASN A 100 -4.53 -31.72 1.04
CA ASN A 100 -3.63 -32.24 2.07
C ASN A 100 -2.30 -31.46 2.13
N LYS A 101 -1.80 -30.95 1.01
CA LYS A 101 -0.65 -30.03 0.99
C LYS A 101 -1.00 -28.69 1.64
N LYS A 102 -2.18 -28.15 1.32
CA LYS A 102 -2.76 -26.94 1.94
C LYS A 102 -2.76 -27.07 3.47
N LYS A 103 -3.36 -28.16 4.00
CA LYS A 103 -3.39 -28.45 5.44
C LYS A 103 -2.01 -28.56 6.09
N ARG A 104 -1.02 -29.10 5.38
CA ARG A 104 0.36 -29.16 5.88
C ARG A 104 0.98 -27.78 6.01
N VAL A 105 0.81 -26.91 5.02
CA VAL A 105 1.29 -25.52 5.07
C VAL A 105 0.55 -24.74 6.16
N GLU A 106 -0.76 -24.95 6.32
CA GLU A 106 -1.56 -24.35 7.39
C GLU A 106 -1.05 -24.72 8.78
N SER A 107 -0.57 -25.97 8.96
CA SER A 107 -0.07 -26.50 10.24
C SER A 107 1.34 -26.01 10.62
N VAL A 108 2.07 -25.33 9.74
CA VAL A 108 3.37 -24.73 10.07
C VAL A 108 3.14 -23.41 10.80
N SER A 109 3.79 -23.21 11.95
CA SER A 109 3.65 -22.02 12.79
C SER A 109 4.26 -20.76 12.17
N GLU A 110 5.36 -20.91 11.43
CA GLU A 110 5.99 -19.83 10.68
C GLU A 110 5.72 -20.00 9.18
N LYS A 111 5.06 -19.03 8.57
CA LYS A 111 4.74 -19.04 7.14
C LYS A 111 5.50 -17.91 6.45
N THR A 112 6.11 -18.19 5.30
CA THR A 112 6.75 -17.16 4.46
C THR A 112 5.72 -16.50 3.55
N LEU A 113 6.04 -15.32 3.00
CA LEU A 113 5.15 -14.64 2.02
C LEU A 113 4.87 -15.54 0.80
N THR A 114 5.85 -16.36 0.39
CA THR A 114 5.69 -17.34 -0.68
C THR A 114 4.67 -18.43 -0.34
N ASP A 115 4.69 -18.94 0.90
CA ASP A 115 3.73 -19.95 1.36
C ASP A 115 2.31 -19.38 1.36
N PHE A 116 2.13 -18.13 1.78
CA PHE A 116 0.84 -17.45 1.72
C PHE A 116 0.33 -17.27 0.29
N LEU A 117 1.19 -16.85 -0.65
CA LEU A 117 0.80 -16.71 -2.05
C LEU A 117 0.41 -18.04 -2.69
N LEU A 118 1.14 -19.11 -2.36
CA LEU A 118 0.83 -20.46 -2.77
C LEU A 118 -0.53 -20.92 -2.24
N MET A 119 -0.82 -20.63 -0.98
CA MET A 119 -2.08 -20.95 -0.32
C MET A 119 -3.26 -20.23 -0.97
N HIS A 120 -3.15 -18.91 -1.16
CA HIS A 120 -4.17 -18.11 -1.82
C HIS A 120 -4.41 -18.60 -3.26
N TYR A 121 -3.34 -18.92 -4.00
CA TYR A 121 -3.47 -19.48 -5.35
C TYR A 121 -4.19 -20.84 -5.33
N ILE A 122 -3.86 -21.73 -4.39
CA ILE A 122 -4.54 -23.01 -4.22
C ILE A 122 -6.03 -22.80 -3.94
N GLU A 123 -6.40 -21.87 -3.08
CA GLU A 123 -7.81 -21.57 -2.74
C GLU A 123 -8.61 -21.11 -3.95
N LYS A 124 -8.05 -20.18 -4.74
CA LYS A 124 -8.63 -19.71 -6.00
C LYS A 124 -8.80 -20.85 -7.00
N VAL A 125 -7.81 -21.74 -7.13
CA VAL A 125 -7.90 -22.92 -8.01
C VAL A 125 -8.95 -23.92 -7.55
N LEU A 126 -9.14 -24.07 -6.24
CA LEU A 126 -10.14 -25.00 -5.66
C LEU A 126 -11.57 -24.45 -5.70
N GLY A 127 -11.75 -23.15 -6.01
CA GLY A 127 -13.04 -22.46 -5.94
C GLY A 127 -13.54 -22.27 -4.51
N GLU A 128 -12.63 -22.34 -3.53
CA GLU A 128 -12.92 -22.20 -2.10
C GLU A 128 -12.64 -20.75 -1.67
N GLU A 129 -13.25 -19.77 -2.35
CA GLU A 129 -13.15 -18.36 -1.94
C GLU A 129 -13.76 -18.22 -0.54
N LYS A 130 -12.90 -18.23 0.48
CA LYS A 130 -13.22 -17.69 1.79
C LYS A 130 -12.79 -16.24 1.82
N ASP A 131 -13.55 -15.41 2.54
CA ASP A 131 -13.15 -14.04 2.84
C ASP A 131 -11.72 -14.06 3.37
N THR A 132 -10.85 -13.34 2.68
CA THR A 132 -9.42 -13.39 2.90
C THR A 132 -9.02 -12.51 4.10
N SER A 133 -9.62 -12.74 5.27
CA SER A 133 -9.58 -11.79 6.40
C SER A 133 -8.41 -11.97 7.37
N ASP A 134 -7.55 -12.99 7.21
CA ASP A 134 -6.50 -13.32 8.21
C ASP A 134 -5.07 -13.25 7.65
N TYR A 135 -4.81 -12.26 6.79
CA TYR A 135 -3.53 -12.09 6.08
C TYR A 135 -2.74 -10.86 6.58
N SER A 136 -2.55 -10.76 7.89
CA SER A 136 -1.73 -9.71 8.49
C SER A 136 -0.24 -9.94 8.24
N LYS A 137 0.53 -8.86 8.06
CA LYS A 137 2.00 -8.91 7.91
C LYS A 137 2.69 -9.53 9.13
N GLU A 138 2.09 -9.42 10.32
CA GLU A 138 2.59 -10.03 11.56
C GLU A 138 2.62 -11.56 11.53
N ASN A 139 1.77 -12.18 10.71
CA ASN A 139 1.71 -13.62 10.56
C ASN A 139 2.72 -14.16 9.52
N ILE A 140 3.53 -13.28 8.91
CA ILE A 140 4.42 -13.59 7.80
C ILE A 140 5.89 -13.41 8.21
N ASN A 141 6.65 -14.50 8.21
CA ASN A 141 8.09 -14.42 8.37
C ASN A 141 8.74 -13.92 7.07
N LEU A 142 9.11 -12.64 7.04
CA LEU A 142 9.89 -12.01 5.96
C LEU A 142 11.40 -12.22 6.10
N SER A 143 11.85 -12.63 7.28
CA SER A 143 13.26 -12.84 7.62
C SER A 143 13.75 -14.26 7.37
N GLY A 144 12.82 -15.23 7.29
CA GLY A 144 13.13 -16.57 6.85
C GLY A 144 13.76 -16.50 5.47
N GLU A 145 14.84 -17.26 5.25
CA GLU A 145 15.32 -17.52 3.90
C GLU A 145 14.10 -17.98 3.10
N ASN A 146 13.59 -17.10 2.21
CA ASN A 146 12.54 -17.48 1.28
C ASN A 146 12.96 -18.82 0.71
N ASN A 147 12.09 -19.82 0.73
CA ASN A 147 12.45 -21.15 0.29
C ASN A 147 12.72 -21.08 -1.24
N TYR A 148 13.96 -20.71 -1.60
CA TYR A 148 14.41 -20.38 -2.97
C TYR A 148 14.45 -21.61 -3.88
N SER A 149 13.95 -22.74 -3.39
CA SER A 149 13.69 -23.96 -4.13
C SER A 149 12.95 -23.70 -5.45
N TYR A 150 12.14 -22.63 -5.53
CA TYR A 150 11.56 -22.15 -6.79
C TYR A 150 11.63 -20.61 -6.88
N PRO A 151 12.10 -20.02 -7.99
CA PRO A 151 12.05 -18.58 -8.18
C PRO A 151 10.59 -18.14 -8.26
N ILE A 152 10.13 -17.36 -7.28
CA ILE A 152 8.73 -16.97 -7.15
C ILE A 152 8.22 -16.22 -8.38
N GLU A 153 9.10 -15.44 -9.00
CA GLU A 153 8.84 -14.73 -10.24
C GLU A 153 8.54 -15.68 -11.41
N LYS A 154 9.08 -16.91 -11.39
CA LYS A 154 8.79 -17.96 -12.38
C LYS A 154 7.52 -18.72 -12.04
N LEU A 155 7.33 -19.07 -10.76
CA LEU A 155 6.17 -19.84 -10.29
C LEU A 155 4.84 -19.21 -10.71
N PHE A 156 4.73 -17.90 -10.53
CA PHE A 156 3.52 -17.13 -10.85
C PHE A 156 3.49 -16.58 -12.28
N LEU A 157 4.61 -16.59 -13.02
CA LEU A 157 4.62 -16.34 -14.46
C LEU A 157 3.86 -17.43 -15.22
N TYR A 158 3.95 -18.69 -14.74
CA TYR A 158 3.28 -19.85 -15.35
C TYR A 158 1.90 -20.14 -14.78
N ASN A 159 1.51 -19.44 -13.71
CA ASN A 159 0.28 -19.66 -12.96
C ASN A 159 -0.41 -18.32 -12.70
N THR A 160 -0.46 -17.47 -13.73
CA THR A 160 -0.92 -16.08 -13.60
C THR A 160 -2.37 -16.01 -13.13
N PHE A 161 -2.62 -15.13 -12.15
CA PHE A 161 -3.92 -14.56 -11.88
C PHE A 161 -4.55 -14.11 -13.21
N LYS A 162 -5.68 -14.73 -13.61
CA LYS A 162 -6.24 -14.54 -14.96
C LYS A 162 -6.79 -13.13 -15.14
N ARG A 163 -7.48 -12.60 -14.12
CA ARG A 163 -8.14 -11.29 -14.18
C ARG A 163 -7.19 -10.17 -13.77
N ALA A 164 -7.44 -8.98 -14.30
CA ALA A 164 -6.63 -7.80 -13.95
C ALA A 164 -6.89 -7.36 -12.50
N GLU A 165 -8.12 -7.53 -12.03
CA GLU A 165 -8.55 -7.22 -10.66
C GLU A 165 -7.77 -8.06 -9.64
N ASP A 166 -7.69 -9.38 -9.85
CA ASP A 166 -6.92 -10.30 -9.00
C ASP A 166 -5.43 -9.90 -8.93
N ARG A 167 -4.86 -9.47 -10.07
CA ARG A 167 -3.46 -9.01 -10.13
C ARG A 167 -3.25 -7.71 -9.34
N ILE A 168 -4.18 -6.76 -9.45
CA ILE A 168 -4.14 -5.49 -8.72
C ILE A 168 -4.25 -5.74 -7.22
N GLU A 169 -5.19 -6.58 -6.80
CA GLU A 169 -5.35 -6.99 -5.40
C GLU A 169 -4.07 -7.62 -4.86
N MET A 170 -3.47 -8.54 -5.63
CA MET A 170 -2.24 -9.20 -5.24
C MET A 170 -1.04 -8.26 -5.16
N ILE A 171 -0.91 -7.32 -6.10
CA ILE A 171 0.11 -6.26 -6.04
C ILE A 171 -0.02 -5.49 -4.73
N ASN A 172 -1.22 -5.07 -4.37
CA ASN A 172 -1.46 -4.30 -3.14
C ASN A 172 -1.19 -5.13 -1.88
N TYR A 173 -1.53 -6.42 -1.90
CA TYR A 173 -1.23 -7.32 -0.79
C TYR A 173 0.27 -7.51 -0.56
N VAL A 174 1.03 -7.86 -1.61
CA VAL A 174 2.47 -8.05 -1.54
C VAL A 174 3.17 -6.76 -1.10
N ARG A 175 2.72 -5.61 -1.61
CA ARG A 175 3.17 -4.27 -1.20
C ARG A 175 2.97 -3.99 0.29
N ARG A 176 1.82 -4.35 0.87
CA ARG A 176 1.56 -4.25 2.32
C ARG A 176 2.57 -5.07 3.11
N CYS A 177 2.82 -6.30 2.68
CA CYS A 177 3.76 -7.21 3.34
C CYS A 177 5.19 -6.67 3.29
N LEU A 178 5.60 -6.11 2.14
CA LEU A 178 6.98 -5.64 1.92
C LEU A 178 7.23 -4.19 2.36
N LEU A 179 6.27 -3.55 3.02
CA LEU A 179 6.42 -2.18 3.52
C LEU A 179 7.64 -2.05 4.45
N GLY A 180 8.51 -1.06 4.20
CA GLY A 180 9.76 -0.89 4.97
C GLY A 180 10.84 -1.94 4.70
N TYR A 181 10.62 -2.88 3.76
CA TYR A 181 11.66 -3.81 3.31
C TYR A 181 12.44 -3.17 2.14
N PRO A 182 13.78 -3.04 2.24
CA PRO A 182 14.58 -2.34 1.23
C PRO A 182 14.77 -3.20 -0.02
N LEU A 183 13.90 -2.99 -1.01
CA LEU A 183 13.88 -3.79 -2.23
C LEU A 183 14.86 -3.24 -3.26
N LYS A 184 15.77 -4.11 -3.70
CA LYS A 184 16.68 -3.83 -4.80
C LYS A 184 16.04 -4.26 -6.13
N GLU A 185 16.46 -3.66 -7.25
CA GLU A 185 15.97 -4.06 -8.59
C GLU A 185 16.23 -5.55 -8.90
N THR A 186 17.28 -6.13 -8.32
CA THR A 186 17.61 -7.55 -8.47
C THR A 186 16.80 -8.47 -7.57
N ASP A 187 16.03 -7.92 -6.63
CA ASP A 187 15.23 -8.68 -5.68
C ASP A 187 14.11 -9.46 -6.41
N PRO A 188 13.92 -10.76 -6.09
CA PRO A 188 12.85 -11.56 -6.67
C PRO A 188 11.46 -10.94 -6.50
N TRP A 189 11.19 -10.29 -5.36
CA TRP A 189 9.91 -9.62 -5.10
C TRP A 189 9.71 -8.39 -5.97
N ALA A 190 10.77 -7.62 -6.19
CA ALA A 190 10.72 -6.46 -7.08
C ALA A 190 10.44 -6.90 -8.53
N ARG A 191 11.10 -7.97 -8.98
CA ARG A 191 10.85 -8.56 -10.31
C ARG A 191 9.44 -9.14 -10.43
N PHE A 192 8.97 -9.84 -9.39
CA PHE A 192 7.62 -10.40 -9.38
C PHE A 192 6.54 -9.30 -9.48
N LEU A 193 6.64 -8.25 -8.67
CA LEU A 193 5.76 -7.09 -8.74
C LEU A 193 5.84 -6.40 -10.12
N SER A 194 7.04 -6.18 -10.65
CA SER A 194 7.22 -5.61 -11.98
C SER A 194 6.56 -6.45 -13.08
N ASN A 195 6.66 -7.78 -13.00
CA ASN A 195 6.02 -8.69 -13.96
C ASN A 195 4.49 -8.61 -13.87
N MET A 196 3.93 -8.60 -12.65
CA MET A 196 2.48 -8.44 -12.46
C MET A 196 2.00 -7.11 -13.04
N ILE A 197 2.70 -6.01 -12.74
CA ILE A 197 2.38 -4.67 -13.28
C ILE A 197 2.46 -4.67 -14.82
N GLY A 198 3.52 -5.24 -15.40
CA GLY A 198 3.71 -5.31 -16.85
C GLY A 198 2.67 -6.17 -17.58
N SER A 199 1.93 -7.02 -16.87
CA SER A 199 0.84 -7.84 -17.42
C SER A 199 -0.55 -7.17 -17.32
N LEU A 200 -0.62 -5.99 -16.71
CA LEU A 200 -1.86 -5.23 -16.58
C LEU A 200 -2.11 -4.34 -17.81
N PRO A 201 -3.37 -4.04 -18.15
CA PRO A 201 -3.70 -3.10 -19.23
C PRO A 201 -3.40 -1.66 -18.76
N LEU A 202 -2.15 -1.22 -18.91
CA LEU A 202 -1.69 0.10 -18.44
C LEU A 202 -2.31 1.28 -19.19
N ASN A 203 -3.06 1.02 -20.26
CA ASN A 203 -3.90 2.02 -20.94
C ASN A 203 -5.25 2.27 -20.22
N ASN A 204 -5.61 1.45 -19.23
CA ASN A 204 -6.83 1.59 -18.44
C ASN A 204 -6.58 2.51 -17.23
N TYR A 205 -7.37 3.58 -17.13
CA TYR A 205 -7.27 4.53 -16.02
C TYR A 205 -7.46 3.86 -14.65
N ASN A 206 -8.40 2.92 -14.51
CA ASN A 206 -8.64 2.23 -13.24
C ASN A 206 -7.42 1.40 -12.81
N THR A 207 -6.74 0.78 -13.78
CA THR A 207 -5.48 0.06 -13.53
C THR A 207 -4.39 1.02 -13.06
N LEU A 208 -4.20 2.14 -13.75
CA LEU A 208 -3.22 3.16 -13.36
C LEU A 208 -3.52 3.71 -11.96
N GLN A 209 -4.79 4.00 -11.69
CA GLN A 209 -5.25 4.52 -10.41
C GLN A 209 -4.94 3.56 -9.26
N ASN A 210 -5.32 2.29 -9.40
CA ASN A 210 -5.15 1.33 -8.30
C ASN A 210 -3.69 0.86 -8.10
N VAL A 211 -2.80 1.06 -9.09
CA VAL A 211 -1.41 0.59 -9.03
C VAL A 211 -0.42 1.72 -8.73
N PHE A 212 -0.61 2.91 -9.30
CA PHE A 212 0.38 3.99 -9.26
C PHE A 212 -0.10 5.24 -8.53
N PHE A 213 -1.40 5.56 -8.55
CA PHE A 213 -1.92 6.79 -7.94
C PHE A 213 -2.21 6.59 -6.44
N ASN A 214 -1.15 6.28 -5.69
CA ASN A 214 -1.18 6.16 -4.24
C ASN A 214 0.06 6.83 -3.59
N PRO A 215 -0.04 7.29 -2.34
CA PRO A 215 1.05 7.93 -1.59
C PRO A 215 2.34 7.10 -1.49
N MET A 216 2.24 5.78 -1.36
CA MET A 216 3.42 4.93 -1.23
C MET A 216 4.26 4.90 -2.51
N TYR A 217 3.62 5.04 -3.68
CA TYR A 217 4.35 5.25 -4.94
C TYR A 217 4.99 6.64 -4.97
N ARG A 218 4.28 7.68 -4.51
CA ARG A 218 4.79 9.06 -4.45
C ARG A 218 6.09 9.22 -3.63
N GLU A 219 6.19 8.56 -2.48
CA GLU A 219 7.41 8.57 -1.64
C GLU A 219 8.51 7.60 -2.11
N GLY A 220 8.28 6.89 -3.20
CA GLY A 220 9.24 5.94 -3.73
C GLY A 220 9.38 4.65 -2.94
N VAL A 221 8.54 4.44 -1.91
CA VAL A 221 8.41 3.16 -1.19
C VAL A 221 8.15 2.02 -2.20
N TYR A 222 7.33 2.28 -3.22
CA TYR A 222 7.01 1.33 -4.29
C TYR A 222 7.67 1.63 -5.64
N ASN A 223 8.46 2.70 -5.77
CA ASN A 223 9.14 3.04 -7.04
C ASN A 223 10.27 2.05 -7.36
N SER A 224 10.88 1.45 -6.34
CA SER A 224 11.93 0.43 -6.50
C SER A 224 11.48 -0.78 -7.33
N PHE A 225 10.18 -1.04 -7.41
CA PHE A 225 9.59 -2.12 -8.21
C PHE A 225 9.44 -1.80 -9.69
N CYS A 226 9.46 -0.52 -10.06
CA CYS A 226 9.16 -0.10 -11.42
C CYS A 226 9.98 1.14 -11.81
N THR A 227 11.30 0.96 -11.90
CA THR A 227 12.25 2.02 -12.30
C THR A 227 12.00 2.58 -13.71
N LYS A 228 11.21 1.89 -14.52
CA LYS A 228 10.88 2.27 -15.90
C LYS A 228 9.61 3.11 -16.03
N VAL A 229 8.80 3.21 -14.97
CA VAL A 229 7.62 4.06 -14.93
C VAL A 229 7.96 5.27 -14.07
N ASN A 230 8.04 6.43 -14.71
CA ASN A 230 8.28 7.70 -14.04
C ASN A 230 7.03 8.56 -14.19
N ILE A 231 6.27 8.72 -13.11
CA ILE A 231 5.09 9.58 -13.06
C ILE A 231 5.44 10.78 -12.18
N PRO A 232 5.30 12.02 -12.69
CA PRO A 232 5.58 13.21 -11.89
C PRO A 232 4.76 13.23 -10.60
N PRO A 233 5.35 13.59 -9.44
CA PRO A 233 4.66 13.83 -8.17
C PRO A 233 3.28 14.46 -8.26
N MET A 234 3.20 15.64 -8.87
CA MET A 234 1.94 16.40 -8.99
C MET A 234 0.88 15.67 -9.81
N ALA A 235 1.29 14.81 -10.75
CA ALA A 235 0.38 13.98 -11.52
C ALA A 235 -0.15 12.81 -10.69
N VAL A 236 0.68 12.22 -9.82
CA VAL A 236 0.23 11.22 -8.84
C VAL A 236 -0.81 11.85 -7.92
N ASP A 237 -0.45 12.96 -7.26
CA ASP A 237 -1.27 13.63 -6.25
C ASP A 237 -2.67 14.00 -6.76
N LYS A 238 -2.75 14.51 -8.00
CA LYS A 238 -4.01 14.89 -8.65
C LYS A 238 -5.00 13.73 -8.82
N HIS A 239 -4.49 12.50 -8.93
CA HIS A 239 -5.30 11.33 -9.26
C HIS A 239 -5.49 10.34 -8.10
N ILE A 240 -4.98 10.67 -6.91
CA ILE A 240 -5.21 9.88 -5.69
C ILE A 240 -6.70 9.86 -5.34
N ASP A 241 -7.24 8.67 -5.09
CA ASP A 241 -8.61 8.46 -4.61
C ASP A 241 -8.63 8.35 -3.08
N LEU A 242 -8.95 9.45 -2.41
CA LEU A 242 -8.92 9.53 -0.95
C LEU A 242 -9.83 8.52 -0.25
N TYR A 243 -10.96 8.16 -0.86
CA TYR A 243 -11.88 7.19 -0.26
C TYR A 243 -11.33 5.78 -0.31
N LYS A 244 -10.66 5.41 -1.41
CA LYS A 244 -9.95 4.13 -1.51
C LYS A 244 -8.76 4.07 -0.56
N GLU A 245 -7.99 5.15 -0.48
CA GLU A 245 -6.85 5.24 0.42
C GLU A 245 -7.28 5.15 1.90
N TYR A 246 -8.40 5.79 2.26
CA TYR A 246 -9.03 5.62 3.58
C TYR A 246 -9.30 4.15 3.88
N LYS A 247 -10.06 3.47 3.01
CA LYS A 247 -10.41 2.06 3.19
C LYS A 247 -9.18 1.16 3.29
N TRP A 248 -8.18 1.43 2.46
CA TRP A 248 -6.94 0.67 2.46
C TRP A 248 -6.20 0.81 3.79
N TYR A 249 -6.07 2.04 4.29
CA TYR A 249 -5.36 2.27 5.55
C TYR A 249 -6.16 1.80 6.77
N GLU A 250 -7.48 1.95 6.76
CA GLU A 250 -8.35 1.38 7.79
C GLU A 250 -8.17 -0.13 7.89
N ASN A 251 -8.20 -0.85 6.78
CA ASN A 251 -7.91 -2.29 6.75
C ASN A 251 -6.49 -2.58 7.26
N TYR A 252 -5.50 -1.75 6.92
CA TYR A 252 -4.15 -1.90 7.46
C TYR A 252 -4.09 -1.76 8.98
N ILE A 253 -4.83 -0.81 9.56
CA ILE A 253 -4.96 -0.65 11.02
C ILE A 253 -5.65 -1.86 11.64
N ILE A 254 -6.74 -2.35 11.05
CA ILE A 254 -7.46 -3.52 11.55
C ILE A 254 -6.53 -4.74 11.57
N ASP A 255 -5.77 -4.94 10.50
CA ASP A 255 -4.97 -6.15 10.32
C ASP A 255 -3.58 -6.07 10.97
N SER A 256 -3.02 -4.89 11.25
CA SER A 256 -1.62 -4.76 11.68
C SER A 256 -1.38 -3.86 12.91
N ASN A 257 -0.56 -4.35 13.82
CA ASN A 257 0.06 -3.68 14.97
C ASN A 257 1.53 -3.25 14.72
N LEU A 258 2.07 -3.45 13.51
CA LEU A 258 3.46 -3.15 13.20
C LEU A 258 3.73 -1.64 13.16
N LEU A 259 4.36 -1.11 14.21
CA LEU A 259 4.68 0.31 14.36
C LEU A 259 5.47 0.88 13.19
N SER A 260 6.51 0.19 12.71
CA SER A 260 7.33 0.69 11.59
C SER A 260 6.53 0.84 10.31
N GLY A 261 5.57 -0.07 10.05
CA GLY A 261 4.69 0.04 8.89
C GLY A 261 3.76 1.24 8.99
N HIS A 262 3.15 1.45 10.17
CA HIS A 262 2.34 2.65 10.40
C HIS A 262 3.12 3.94 10.19
N LEU A 263 4.37 4.03 10.68
CA LEU A 263 5.20 5.22 10.51
C LEU A 263 5.53 5.51 9.05
N GLU A 264 5.96 4.50 8.29
CA GLU A 264 6.25 4.66 6.86
C GLU A 264 5.00 5.10 6.09
N ILE A 265 3.85 4.52 6.43
CA ILE A 265 2.59 4.91 5.81
C ILE A 265 2.27 6.37 6.10
N LEU A 266 2.29 6.76 7.39
CA LEU A 266 1.96 8.12 7.81
C LEU A 266 2.89 9.16 7.17
N LYS A 267 4.20 8.90 7.09
CA LYS A 267 5.17 9.75 6.40
C LYS A 267 4.79 9.96 4.93
N ALA A 268 4.44 8.90 4.22
CA ALA A 268 4.02 8.99 2.82
C ALA A 268 2.73 9.76 2.60
N TYR A 269 1.82 9.73 3.56
CA TYR A 269 0.60 10.50 3.49
C TYR A 269 0.74 11.96 3.92
N LEU A 270 1.75 12.30 4.72
CA LEU A 270 1.99 13.67 5.21
C LEU A 270 2.39 14.66 4.10
N ILE A 271 2.83 14.13 2.96
CA ILE A 271 3.69 14.82 2.01
C ILE A 271 2.98 15.12 0.66
N ILE A 272 1.72 14.64 0.51
CA ILE A 272 0.87 14.82 -0.69
C ILE A 272 0.36 16.26 -0.83
N GLU A 273 0.40 16.82 -2.04
CA GLU A 273 -0.11 18.17 -2.37
C GLU A 273 -1.65 18.23 -2.48
N GLY A 274 -2.27 19.30 -1.96
CA GLY A 274 -3.72 19.58 -2.08
C GLY A 274 -4.30 20.11 -0.77
N HIS A 275 -5.35 20.96 -0.84
CA HIS A 275 -5.88 21.81 0.25
C HIS A 275 -5.70 21.21 1.67
N THR A 276 -4.53 21.46 2.26
CA THR A 276 -4.10 21.12 3.63
C THR A 276 -4.31 19.64 4.00
N SER A 277 -3.28 18.79 3.89
CA SER A 277 -3.20 17.44 4.50
C SER A 277 -4.37 16.49 4.23
N CYS A 278 -4.57 16.09 2.98
CA CYS A 278 -5.64 15.17 2.56
C CYS A 278 -5.78 13.90 3.42
N PHE A 279 -4.72 13.30 3.95
CA PHE A 279 -4.86 12.12 4.81
C PHE A 279 -5.29 12.44 6.24
N PHE A 280 -4.66 13.43 6.84
CA PHE A 280 -4.88 13.79 8.24
C PHE A 280 -6.22 14.54 8.44
N ARG A 281 -6.70 15.23 7.41
CA ARG A 281 -8.03 15.85 7.35
C ARG A 281 -9.11 14.97 6.73
N ALA A 282 -8.81 14.06 5.81
CA ALA A 282 -9.83 13.25 5.13
C ALA A 282 -9.81 11.76 5.49
N ILE A 283 -8.73 11.21 6.03
CA ILE A 283 -8.63 9.78 6.38
C ILE A 283 -8.75 9.57 7.87
N ILE A 284 -7.99 10.29 8.71
CA ILE A 284 -8.09 10.15 10.17
C ILE A 284 -9.50 10.43 10.70
N PRO A 285 -10.22 11.48 10.26
CA PRO A 285 -11.59 11.70 10.71
C PRO A 285 -12.60 10.65 10.23
N LEU A 286 -12.29 9.91 9.16
CA LEU A 286 -13.13 8.81 8.69
C LEU A 286 -12.88 7.50 9.44
N LEU A 287 -11.77 7.37 10.19
CA LEU A 287 -11.52 6.19 11.00
C LEU A 287 -12.58 6.12 12.11
N GLY A 288 -13.29 4.99 12.16
CA GLY A 288 -14.19 4.70 13.28
C GLY A 288 -13.41 4.74 14.61
N SER A 289 -14.08 5.16 15.69
CA SER A 289 -13.46 5.32 17.02
C SER A 289 -12.56 4.14 17.45
N PRO A 290 -12.93 2.85 17.26
CA PRO A 290 -12.04 1.73 17.60
C PRO A 290 -10.73 1.70 16.81
N ASN A 291 -10.76 2.03 15.52
CA ASN A 291 -9.58 2.03 14.65
C ASN A 291 -8.66 3.21 14.99
N SER A 292 -9.25 4.37 15.29
CA SER A 292 -8.55 5.56 15.75
C SER A 292 -7.80 5.32 17.07
N ILE A 293 -8.48 4.69 18.04
CA ILE A 293 -7.87 4.29 19.32
C ILE A 293 -6.73 3.29 19.08
N LYS A 294 -6.96 2.26 18.26
CA LYS A 294 -5.93 1.25 17.94
C LYS A 294 -4.68 1.89 17.33
N LEU A 295 -4.84 2.72 16.30
CA LEU A 295 -3.73 3.42 15.66
C LEU A 295 -2.95 4.26 16.68
N PHE A 296 -3.67 5.08 17.44
CA PHE A 296 -3.03 5.99 18.39
C PHE A 296 -2.35 5.24 19.54
N SER A 297 -2.93 4.14 20.01
CA SER A 297 -2.32 3.24 20.99
C SER A 297 -1.03 2.61 20.45
N ILE A 298 -0.97 2.18 19.19
CA ILE A 298 0.27 1.70 18.55
C ILE A 298 1.34 2.79 18.54
N LEU A 299 1.00 4.00 18.10
CA LEU A 299 1.95 5.12 18.00
C LEU A 299 2.46 5.58 19.36
N THR A 300 1.64 5.49 20.40
CA THR A 300 1.93 6.05 21.72
C THR A 300 2.32 5.01 22.77
N HIS A 301 2.44 3.75 22.37
CA HIS A 301 2.66 2.61 23.28
C HIS A 301 1.61 2.55 24.39
N GLY A 302 0.33 2.62 23.99
CA GLY A 302 -0.82 2.66 24.90
C GLY A 302 -0.84 3.91 25.77
N GLY A 303 -0.62 5.09 25.18
CA GLY A 303 -0.68 6.36 25.90
C GLY A 303 0.47 6.61 26.87
N LYS A 304 1.64 5.99 26.68
CA LYS A 304 2.80 6.13 27.58
C LYS A 304 3.91 7.04 27.05
N SER A 305 3.97 7.25 25.73
CA SER A 305 5.03 8.03 25.09
C SER A 305 4.54 8.73 23.84
N ILE A 306 5.12 9.89 23.53
CA ILE A 306 4.90 10.60 22.26
C ILE A 306 6.08 10.47 21.29
N ASN A 307 7.09 9.64 21.59
CA ASN A 307 8.35 9.58 20.84
C ASN A 307 8.17 9.32 19.34
N ARG A 308 7.17 8.53 18.96
CA ARG A 308 6.88 8.24 17.55
C ARG A 308 6.17 9.38 16.83
N LEU A 309 5.45 10.21 17.58
CA LEU A 309 4.88 11.45 17.06
C LEU A 309 5.99 12.50 16.87
N LEU A 310 7.01 12.50 17.73
CA LEU A 310 8.22 13.32 17.55
C LEU A 310 8.99 12.93 16.27
N GLU A 311 9.09 11.63 15.97
CA GLU A 311 9.70 11.14 14.73
C GLU A 311 8.97 11.69 13.48
N LEU A 312 7.64 11.77 13.52
CA LEU A 312 6.85 12.38 12.45
C LEU A 312 7.04 13.91 12.39
N GLU A 313 7.17 14.58 13.54
CA GLU A 313 7.52 16.01 13.62
C GLU A 313 8.89 16.30 12.99
N GLU A 314 9.91 15.50 13.31
CA GLU A 314 11.25 15.62 12.73
C GLU A 314 11.22 15.42 11.20
N PHE A 315 10.49 14.41 10.72
CA PHE A 315 10.28 14.19 9.30
C PHE A 315 9.64 15.42 8.63
N LEU A 316 8.54 15.94 9.16
CA LEU A 316 7.83 17.09 8.61
C LEU A 316 8.69 18.37 8.59
N ASN A 317 9.47 18.57 9.64
CA ASN A 317 10.37 19.73 9.74
C ASN A 317 11.57 19.61 8.79
N GLY A 318 11.96 18.39 8.39
CA GLY A 318 13.04 18.13 7.45
C GLY A 318 12.68 18.36 5.97
N ILE A 319 11.41 18.57 5.63
CA ILE A 319 10.96 18.76 4.24
C ILE A 319 11.38 20.13 3.70
N ASP A 320 12.00 20.16 2.51
CA ASP A 320 12.37 21.40 1.82
C ASP A 320 11.15 22.06 1.17
N ARG A 321 10.47 22.94 1.92
CA ARG A 321 9.30 23.70 1.47
C ARG A 321 9.58 24.75 0.40
N LYS A 322 10.84 24.93 0.00
CA LYS A 322 11.18 25.78 -1.17
C LYS A 322 10.84 25.09 -2.48
N LEU A 323 10.71 23.76 -2.47
CA LEU A 323 10.30 23.00 -3.64
C LEU A 323 8.78 23.15 -3.85
N PRO A 324 8.30 23.42 -5.08
CA PRO A 324 6.87 23.64 -5.36
C PRO A 324 5.98 22.47 -4.92
N GLU A 325 6.46 21.24 -5.04
CA GLU A 325 5.73 20.02 -4.65
C GLU A 325 5.55 19.88 -3.12
N TYR A 326 6.29 20.64 -2.31
CA TYR A 326 6.19 20.62 -0.85
C TYR A 326 5.70 21.93 -0.24
N GLU A 327 5.43 22.95 -1.06
CA GLU A 327 5.01 24.29 -0.60
C GLU A 327 3.75 24.23 0.29
N LYS A 328 2.82 23.31 -0.04
CA LYS A 328 1.51 23.17 0.63
C LYS A 328 1.46 22.04 1.65
N VAL A 329 2.60 21.43 1.99
CA VAL A 329 2.67 20.40 3.02
C VAL A 329 2.23 20.98 4.37
N MET A 330 1.46 20.20 5.13
CA MET A 330 0.88 20.62 6.38
C MET A 330 1.96 21.03 7.41
N PRO A 331 1.75 22.14 8.15
CA PRO A 331 2.66 22.53 9.21
C PRO A 331 2.54 21.58 10.41
N THR A 332 3.64 21.39 11.14
CA THR A 332 3.74 20.49 12.30
C THR A 332 2.71 20.80 13.39
N ASN A 333 2.36 22.07 13.59
CA ASN A 333 1.33 22.49 14.55
C ASN A 333 -0.05 21.87 14.24
N ASP A 334 -0.39 21.70 12.95
CA ASP A 334 -1.66 21.12 12.53
C ASP A 334 -1.68 19.61 12.76
N MET A 335 -0.53 18.95 12.61
CA MET A 335 -0.35 17.54 12.98
C MET A 335 -0.58 17.36 14.49
N TRP A 336 0.00 18.22 15.33
CA TRP A 336 -0.16 18.14 16.79
C TRP A 336 -1.60 18.29 17.24
N LEU A 337 -2.38 19.18 16.62
CA LEU A 337 -3.81 19.31 16.92
C LEU A 337 -4.59 18.04 16.60
N LEU A 338 -4.23 17.29 15.54
CA LEU A 338 -4.88 16.03 15.22
C LEU A 338 -4.56 14.94 16.23
N TRP A 339 -3.32 14.88 16.70
CA TRP A 339 -2.94 13.95 17.76
C TRP A 339 -3.64 14.30 19.08
N LEU A 340 -3.80 15.59 19.39
CA LEU A 340 -4.62 16.03 20.51
C LEU A 340 -6.10 15.63 20.32
N LYS A 341 -6.68 15.77 19.12
CA LYS A 341 -8.05 15.28 18.86
C LYS A 341 -8.17 13.79 19.18
N LEU A 342 -7.22 12.99 18.72
CA LEU A 342 -7.24 11.54 18.91
C LEU A 342 -7.02 11.13 20.37
N SER A 343 -6.17 11.84 21.12
CA SER A 343 -5.98 11.57 22.54
C SER A 343 -7.24 11.81 23.37
N LEU A 344 -8.15 12.69 22.92
CA LEU A 344 -9.38 13.00 23.64
C LEU A 344 -10.50 11.97 23.39
N VAL A 345 -10.31 11.02 22.49
CA VAL A 345 -11.30 9.96 22.19
C VAL A 345 -11.38 8.91 23.31
N SER A 346 -10.30 8.71 24.07
CA SER A 346 -10.23 7.72 25.16
C SER A 346 -9.35 8.21 26.31
N ASP A 347 -9.79 7.88 27.52
CA ASP A 347 -9.07 8.07 28.78
C ASP A 347 -7.72 7.33 28.84
N GLU A 348 -7.52 6.28 28.03
CA GLU A 348 -6.23 5.58 27.89
C GLU A 348 -5.06 6.54 27.61
N PHE A 349 -5.33 7.64 26.91
CA PHE A 349 -4.32 8.61 26.49
C PHE A 349 -4.13 9.80 27.44
N ASN A 350 -4.86 9.84 28.57
CA ASN A 350 -4.81 10.96 29.51
C ASN A 350 -3.40 11.33 29.98
N ASN A 351 -2.51 10.33 30.10
CA ASN A 351 -1.12 10.50 30.56
C ASN A 351 -0.23 11.29 29.59
N ILE A 352 -0.57 11.30 28.29
CA ILE A 352 0.21 12.02 27.27
C ILE A 352 -0.47 13.31 26.83
N THR A 353 -1.72 13.57 27.23
CA THR A 353 -2.49 14.75 26.83
C THR A 353 -1.76 16.06 27.13
N SER A 354 -1.12 16.20 28.30
CA SER A 354 -0.32 17.39 28.62
C SER A 354 0.88 17.56 27.69
N MET A 355 1.57 16.46 27.35
CA MET A 355 2.71 16.49 26.41
C MET A 355 2.27 16.95 25.01
N LEU A 356 1.05 16.61 24.60
CA LEU A 356 0.48 17.07 23.31
C LEU A 356 0.11 18.56 23.37
N PHE A 357 -0.47 19.03 24.48
CA PHE A 357 -0.72 20.45 24.69
C PHE A 357 0.56 21.28 24.61
N ASP A 358 1.65 20.82 25.22
CA ASP A 358 2.95 21.50 25.22
C ASP A 358 3.57 21.65 23.82
N LYS A 359 3.15 20.82 22.86
CA LYS A 359 3.64 20.85 21.48
C LYS A 359 2.91 21.82 20.57
N ILE A 360 1.73 22.28 20.97
CA ILE A 360 0.91 23.17 20.15
C ILE A 360 1.32 24.62 20.42
N VAL A 361 1.74 25.30 19.37
CA VAL A 361 2.12 26.72 19.44
C VAL A 361 0.95 27.58 18.96
N VAL A 362 0.46 28.44 19.86
CA VAL A 362 -0.54 29.47 19.54
C VAL A 362 0.19 30.79 19.35
N SER A 363 0.74 31.03 18.17
CA SER A 363 1.48 32.26 17.89
C SER A 363 0.53 33.44 17.65
N GLU A 364 0.78 34.54 18.36
CA GLU A 364 0.19 35.88 18.21
C GLU A 364 -1.19 36.14 18.80
N GLY A 365 -1.76 35.32 19.69
CA GLY A 365 -3.08 35.61 20.24
C GLY A 365 -4.16 35.76 19.16
N PHE A 366 -3.91 35.23 17.95
CA PHE A 366 -4.85 35.21 16.84
C PHE A 366 -5.05 33.78 16.34
N ILE A 367 -6.28 33.43 16.02
CA ILE A 367 -6.71 32.16 15.43
C ILE A 367 -7.11 32.43 13.98
N THR A 368 -6.56 31.69 13.01
CA THR A 368 -6.87 31.92 11.59
C THR A 368 -7.93 30.93 11.10
N ARG A 369 -9.10 31.42 10.69
CA ARG A 369 -10.21 30.62 10.13
C ARG A 369 -10.48 31.03 8.68
N LYS A 370 -10.35 30.07 7.75
CA LYS A 370 -10.53 30.30 6.29
C LYS A 370 -9.75 31.52 5.76
N GLY A 371 -8.58 31.79 6.34
CA GLY A 371 -7.74 32.95 5.99
C GLY A 371 -8.02 34.24 6.77
N ILE A 372 -8.97 34.25 7.71
CA ILE A 372 -9.31 35.41 8.55
C ILE A 372 -8.73 35.22 9.95
N LYS A 373 -7.96 36.19 10.47
CA LYS A 373 -7.42 36.19 11.85
C LYS A 373 -8.48 36.67 12.86
N TYR A 374 -8.66 35.95 13.96
CA TYR A 374 -9.56 36.24 15.08
C TYR A 374 -8.74 36.38 16.35
N GLU A 375 -8.96 37.42 17.16
CA GLU A 375 -8.24 37.57 18.42
C GLU A 375 -8.72 36.54 19.46
N CYS A 376 -7.80 35.95 20.20
CA CYS A 376 -8.06 34.99 21.27
C CYS A 376 -8.34 35.78 22.55
N THR A 377 -9.61 36.12 22.77
CA THR A 377 -10.09 36.84 23.95
C THR A 377 -10.47 35.88 25.08
N ASP A 378 -10.51 36.37 26.31
CA ASP A 378 -10.97 35.58 27.47
C ASP A 378 -12.41 35.04 27.27
N GLU A 379 -13.28 35.81 26.60
CA GLU A 379 -14.63 35.35 26.22
C GLU A 379 -14.61 34.13 25.28
N ASN A 380 -13.66 34.07 24.34
CA ASN A 380 -13.51 32.93 23.43
C ASN A 380 -12.99 31.70 24.16
N ILE A 381 -12.15 31.89 25.19
CA ILE A 381 -11.64 30.81 26.04
C ILE A 381 -12.76 30.23 26.90
N ASP A 382 -13.54 31.08 27.57
CA ASP A 382 -14.66 30.65 28.42
C ASP A 382 -15.71 29.90 27.59
N LYS A 383 -16.02 30.40 26.39
CA LYS A 383 -16.92 29.74 25.46
C LYS A 383 -16.39 28.36 25.05
N ALA A 384 -15.10 28.25 24.75
CA ALA A 384 -14.46 26.98 24.39
C ALA A 384 -14.50 25.96 25.54
N ILE A 385 -14.30 26.40 26.79
CA ILE A 385 -14.44 25.54 27.97
C ILE A 385 -15.87 25.00 28.09
N ILE A 386 -16.87 25.85 27.90
CA ILE A 386 -18.29 25.45 27.92
C ILE A 386 -18.59 24.47 26.78
N GLU A 387 -18.13 24.77 25.56
CA GLU A 387 -18.30 23.90 24.39
C GLU A 387 -17.67 22.53 24.62
N PHE A 388 -16.43 22.47 25.11
CA PHE A 388 -15.74 21.23 25.45
C PHE A 388 -16.49 20.42 26.52
N ASN A 389 -17.05 21.08 27.55
CA ASN A 389 -17.83 20.41 28.57
C ASN A 389 -19.10 19.74 28.01
N ASN A 390 -19.66 20.31 26.94
CA ASN A 390 -20.87 19.81 26.28
C ASN A 390 -20.58 18.74 25.20
N GLU A 391 -19.31 18.48 24.86
CA GLU A 391 -18.96 17.43 23.90
C GLU A 391 -19.28 16.02 24.43
N PHE A 392 -19.58 15.09 23.52
CA PHE A 392 -19.85 13.69 23.86
C PHE A 392 -18.53 12.92 24.10
N LEU A 393 -17.80 13.29 25.15
CA LEU A 393 -16.58 12.63 25.63
C LEU A 393 -16.81 11.98 27.00
N SER A 394 -15.94 11.03 27.38
CA SER A 394 -15.98 10.45 28.71
C SER A 394 -15.70 11.51 29.78
N ASN A 395 -16.33 11.36 30.96
CA ASN A 395 -16.11 12.28 32.07
C ASN A 395 -14.65 12.30 32.52
N GLU A 396 -13.96 11.16 32.47
CA GLU A 396 -12.55 11.06 32.84
C GLU A 396 -11.63 11.89 31.95
N VAL A 397 -11.90 11.93 30.63
CA VAL A 397 -11.16 12.80 29.70
C VAL A 397 -11.43 14.27 30.04
N LYS A 398 -12.70 14.64 30.29
CA LYS A 398 -13.07 16.02 30.64
C LYS A 398 -12.41 16.47 31.94
N GLU A 399 -12.49 15.66 32.98
CA GLU A 399 -11.87 15.92 34.28
C GLU A 399 -10.35 16.06 34.17
N ASN A 400 -9.70 15.20 33.38
CA ASN A 400 -8.27 15.32 33.12
C ASN A 400 -7.92 16.65 32.43
N VAL A 401 -8.61 17.02 31.36
CA VAL A 401 -8.37 18.29 30.64
C VAL A 401 -8.61 19.50 31.55
N PHE A 402 -9.70 19.54 32.32
CA PHE A 402 -9.94 20.64 33.25
C PHE A 402 -8.91 20.69 34.39
N SER A 403 -8.44 19.54 34.87
CA SER A 403 -7.34 19.45 35.83
C SER A 403 -6.04 20.01 35.25
N LEU A 404 -5.74 19.71 33.98
CA LEU A 404 -4.58 20.26 33.26
C LEU A 404 -4.69 21.78 33.08
N ILE A 405 -5.86 22.30 32.67
CA ILE A 405 -6.11 23.74 32.54
C ILE A 405 -5.95 24.46 33.88
N LYS A 406 -6.45 23.87 34.97
CA LYS A 406 -6.29 24.44 36.32
C LYS A 406 -4.82 24.52 36.74
N LYS A 407 -3.99 23.56 36.31
CA LYS A 407 -2.54 23.55 36.58
C LYS A 407 -1.77 24.50 35.66
N ASN A 408 -2.18 24.62 34.41
CA ASN A 408 -1.56 25.49 33.41
C ASN A 408 -2.65 26.21 32.58
N PRO A 409 -3.00 27.46 32.94
CA PRO A 409 -4.05 28.21 32.25
C PRO A 409 -3.82 28.43 30.75
N GLU A 410 -2.57 28.37 30.28
CA GLU A 410 -2.27 28.48 28.83
C GLU A 410 -2.90 27.35 28.02
N TYR A 411 -3.16 26.18 28.61
CA TYR A 411 -3.86 25.09 27.92
C TYR A 411 -5.31 25.45 27.58
N ALA A 412 -5.94 26.40 28.29
CA ALA A 412 -7.26 26.89 27.93
C ALA A 412 -7.24 27.63 26.58
N ARG A 413 -6.16 28.38 26.29
CA ARG A 413 -5.93 29.01 24.98
C ARG A 413 -5.72 27.97 23.89
N THR A 414 -4.93 26.94 24.17
CA THR A 414 -4.73 25.83 23.22
C THR A 414 -6.04 25.08 22.94
N LEU A 415 -6.87 24.84 23.95
CA LEU A 415 -8.18 24.23 23.80
C LEU A 415 -9.13 25.09 22.95
N SER A 416 -9.15 26.41 23.20
CA SER A 416 -9.91 27.36 22.38
C SER A 416 -9.47 27.33 20.92
N TYR A 417 -8.16 27.42 20.67
CA TYR A 417 -7.57 27.30 19.33
C TYR A 417 -7.91 25.96 18.66
N PHE A 418 -7.85 24.86 19.41
CA PHE A 418 -8.20 23.54 18.93
C PHE A 418 -9.67 23.45 18.49
N LEU A 419 -10.61 23.88 19.33
CA LEU A 419 -12.04 23.80 19.03
C LEU A 419 -12.44 24.70 17.87
N GLU A 420 -11.85 25.89 17.77
CA GLU A 420 -12.10 26.78 16.64
C GLU A 420 -11.65 26.18 15.30
N LYS A 421 -10.55 25.42 15.29
CA LYS A 421 -10.02 24.79 14.08
C LYS A 421 -10.80 23.54 13.66
N TYR A 422 -11.34 22.78 14.62
CA TYR A 422 -11.99 21.50 14.36
C TYR A 422 -13.52 21.50 14.45
N ALA A 423 -14.16 22.62 14.79
CA ALA A 423 -15.61 22.86 14.77
C ALA A 423 -16.45 21.61 15.06
N SER A 424 -16.65 21.32 16.35
CA SER A 424 -17.26 20.12 16.95
C SER A 424 -16.47 18.82 16.74
N MET A 425 -16.19 18.10 17.82
CA MET A 425 -15.47 16.82 17.78
C MET A 425 -16.28 15.68 17.14
N ASN A 426 -17.60 15.86 16.99
CA ASN A 426 -18.58 14.82 16.66
C ASN A 426 -19.25 14.95 15.27
N ARG A 427 -18.53 15.35 14.23
CA ARG A 427 -18.99 15.20 12.84
C ARG A 427 -18.17 14.18 12.07
#